data_AF-M5UG87-F1
#
_entry.id   AF-M5UG87-F1
#
_cell.length_a   1.000
_cell.length_b   1.000
_cell.length_c   1.000
_cell.angle_alpha   90.00
_cell.angle_beta   90.00
_cell.angle_gamma   90.00
#
_symmetry.space_group_name_H-M   'P 1'
#
loop_
_entity.id
_entity.type
_entity.pdbx_description
1 polymer ?
#
loop_
_entity_poly.entity_id
_entity_poly.type
_entity_poly.pdbx_seq_one_letter_code
_entity_poly.pdbx_strand_id
1 'polypeptide(L)'
;MKPINYIKFVTFTIIILLGNSNIYAWGHQGHRTIGIIAQHLLTDSKALEEINNILGNLTLEEISTCPDELRVFQSAKKPMSPVCNRIFTNPEPPTNTGPWHFIDTPISQVNPTHQDIVKACKSSCVLTEIDRWSNILADTTQTNAKRLQALSFVVHFIGDIHQPLHVAERNHDFGGNKVKVQIGRYKTNLHSFWDTNLVNSISTNPISIAIILKSDIAFAQTEAQITPEAWVLQGFKFARNVAYDGIPIDYSIVKISNTYIQNAIPVVKHQLANAGVRLSQHLTKIFSSHSK
;
A
#
# COMPACT_ATOMS: atom_id res chain seq x y z
N MET A 1 17.46 68.16 -21.48
CA MET A 1 18.17 66.89 -21.23
C MET A 1 18.03 66.49 -19.76
N LYS A 2 17.23 65.47 -19.45
CA LYS A 2 17.34 64.60 -18.26
C LYS A 2 16.78 63.23 -18.67
N PRO A 3 17.54 62.12 -18.57
CA PRO A 3 17.01 60.81 -18.91
C PRO A 3 16.19 60.25 -17.73
N ILE A 4 15.06 59.64 -18.05
CA ILE A 4 14.22 58.89 -17.11
C ILE A 4 14.81 57.48 -17.03
N ASN A 5 15.38 57.13 -15.87
CA ASN A 5 15.85 55.77 -15.59
C ASN A 5 14.66 54.87 -15.28
N TYR A 6 14.32 53.99 -16.21
CA TYR A 6 13.39 52.88 -15.97
C TYR A 6 14.13 51.79 -15.18
N ILE A 7 13.83 51.68 -13.88
CA ILE A 7 14.24 50.55 -13.05
C ILE A 7 13.41 49.34 -13.52
N LYS A 8 14.05 48.42 -14.24
CA LYS A 8 13.47 47.12 -14.57
C LYS A 8 13.36 46.29 -13.28
N PHE A 9 12.16 46.20 -12.72
CA PHE A 9 11.86 45.20 -11.69
C PHE A 9 11.95 43.81 -12.34
N VAL A 10 13.03 43.09 -12.05
CA VAL A 10 13.12 41.66 -12.33
C VAL A 10 12.33 40.94 -11.24
N THR A 11 11.08 40.61 -11.51
CA THR A 11 10.29 39.70 -10.68
C THR A 11 10.93 38.32 -10.71
N PHE A 12 11.59 37.94 -9.61
CA PHE A 12 12.10 36.60 -9.40
C PHE A 12 10.93 35.70 -9.03
N THR A 13 10.36 35.00 -10.01
CA THR A 13 9.33 33.99 -9.75
C THR A 13 9.98 32.82 -9.01
N ILE A 14 9.80 32.77 -7.69
CA ILE A 14 10.13 31.59 -6.88
C ILE A 14 9.16 30.49 -7.29
N ILE A 15 9.62 29.58 -8.14
CA ILE A 15 8.92 28.33 -8.43
C ILE A 15 9.03 27.48 -7.16
N ILE A 16 7.98 27.52 -6.34
CA ILE A 16 7.79 26.54 -5.27
C ILE A 16 7.58 25.19 -5.96
N LEU A 17 8.64 24.38 -6.01
CA LEU A 17 8.54 22.95 -6.31
C LEU A 17 7.63 22.33 -5.25
N LEU A 18 6.35 22.21 -5.56
CA LEU A 18 5.43 21.33 -4.86
C LEU A 18 6.00 19.91 -5.05
N GLY A 19 6.67 19.41 -4.01
CA GLY A 19 7.12 18.03 -3.98
C GLY A 19 5.92 17.14 -4.25
N ASN A 20 5.98 16.38 -5.33
CA ASN A 20 5.00 15.34 -5.63
C ASN A 20 4.97 14.40 -4.42
N SER A 21 3.91 14.44 -3.63
CA SER A 21 3.57 13.39 -2.69
C SER A 21 3.30 12.14 -3.54
N ASN A 22 4.30 11.29 -3.64
CA ASN A 22 4.10 9.99 -4.24
C ASN A 22 3.13 9.24 -3.34
N ILE A 23 1.94 8.96 -3.87
CA ILE A 23 0.90 8.13 -3.27
C ILE A 23 1.41 6.69 -3.33
N TYR A 24 2.40 6.33 -2.51
CA TYR A 24 2.76 4.92 -2.36
C TYR A 24 1.74 4.30 -1.44
N ALA A 25 1.48 3.01 -1.62
CA ALA A 25 0.89 2.23 -0.54
C ALA A 25 1.86 2.10 0.62
N TRP A 26 1.73 1.08 1.48
CA TRP A 26 2.84 0.78 2.41
C TRP A 26 4.16 0.99 1.67
N GLY A 27 5.06 1.80 2.20
CA GLY A 27 6.26 2.15 1.45
C GLY A 27 7.05 0.88 1.10
N HIS A 28 8.09 0.99 0.27
CA HIS A 28 8.87 -0.19 -0.17
C HIS A 28 9.18 -1.20 0.95
N GLN A 29 9.52 -0.74 2.15
CA GLN A 29 9.80 -1.64 3.28
C GLN A 29 8.58 -2.40 3.78
N GLY A 30 7.40 -1.78 3.85
CA GLY A 30 6.18 -2.45 4.28
C GLY A 30 5.76 -3.54 3.31
N HIS A 31 5.71 -3.26 2.00
CA HIS A 31 5.41 -4.28 0.99
C HIS A 31 6.41 -5.43 0.96
N ARG A 32 7.70 -5.12 1.05
CA ARG A 32 8.75 -6.14 1.11
C ARG A 32 8.61 -7.02 2.35
N THR A 33 8.36 -6.43 3.51
CA THR A 33 8.09 -7.17 4.74
C THR A 33 6.87 -8.09 4.59
N ILE A 34 5.77 -7.61 4.00
CA ILE A 34 4.57 -8.42 3.76
C ILE A 34 4.89 -9.61 2.85
N GLY A 35 5.64 -9.37 1.76
CA GLY A 35 6.12 -10.42 0.85
C GLY A 35 6.99 -11.46 1.56
N ILE A 36 7.94 -11.02 2.39
CA ILE A 36 8.82 -11.90 3.20
C ILE A 36 7.99 -12.77 4.14
N ILE A 37 7.07 -12.16 4.90
CA ILE A 37 6.22 -12.88 5.85
C ILE A 37 5.39 -13.93 5.10
N ALA A 38 4.71 -13.53 4.03
CA ALA A 38 3.86 -14.44 3.28
C ALA A 38 4.64 -15.61 2.69
N GLN A 39 5.80 -15.34 2.08
CA GLN A 39 6.63 -16.39 1.47
C GLN A 39 7.18 -17.36 2.52
N HIS A 40 7.59 -16.86 3.69
CA HIS A 40 8.04 -17.71 4.79
C HIS A 40 6.93 -18.65 5.27
N LEU A 41 5.69 -18.15 5.41
CA LEU A 41 4.55 -18.96 5.85
C LEU A 41 4.09 -19.99 4.81
N LEU A 42 4.46 -19.81 3.54
CA LEU A 42 4.18 -20.75 2.46
C LEU A 42 5.18 -21.92 2.40
N THR A 43 6.29 -21.89 3.15
CA THR A 43 7.39 -22.87 3.06
C THR A 43 6.93 -24.33 3.10
N ASP A 44 5.95 -24.65 3.95
CA ASP A 44 5.43 -26.00 4.12
C ASP A 44 4.15 -26.28 3.30
N SER A 45 3.74 -25.35 2.43
CA SER A 45 2.53 -25.47 1.62
C SER A 45 2.85 -25.98 0.21
N LYS A 46 1.96 -26.83 -0.34
CA LYS A 46 2.03 -27.22 -1.76
C LYS A 46 1.88 -26.03 -2.71
N ALA A 47 1.21 -24.97 -2.27
CA ALA A 47 1.03 -23.75 -3.05
C ALA A 47 2.36 -23.09 -3.40
N LEU A 48 3.41 -23.26 -2.58
CA LEU A 48 4.71 -22.66 -2.83
C LEU A 48 5.37 -23.16 -4.12
N GLU A 49 5.16 -24.42 -4.51
CA GLU A 49 5.73 -24.97 -5.73
C GLU A 49 5.19 -24.24 -6.98
N GLU A 50 3.87 -24.10 -7.06
CA GLU A 50 3.21 -23.34 -8.13
C GLU A 50 3.61 -21.86 -8.14
N ILE A 51 3.70 -21.26 -6.95
CA ILE A 51 4.15 -19.87 -6.80
C ILE A 51 5.59 -19.71 -7.30
N ASN A 52 6.49 -20.63 -6.95
CA ASN A 52 7.88 -20.62 -7.41
C ASN A 52 7.99 -20.86 -8.92
N ASN A 53 7.12 -21.69 -9.51
CA ASN A 53 7.05 -21.88 -10.97
C ASN A 53 6.68 -20.57 -11.70
N ILE A 54 5.82 -19.74 -11.08
CA ILE A 54 5.43 -18.44 -11.62
C ILE A 54 6.53 -17.39 -11.38
N LEU A 55 7.12 -17.36 -10.19
CA LEU A 55 8.18 -16.44 -9.80
C LEU A 55 9.50 -16.67 -10.55
N GLY A 56 9.80 -17.92 -10.88
CA GLY A 56 11.11 -18.34 -11.37
C GLY A 56 12.20 -18.07 -10.33
N ASN A 57 13.07 -17.09 -10.60
CA ASN A 57 14.19 -16.74 -9.72
C ASN A 57 13.91 -15.53 -8.81
N LEU A 58 12.68 -15.04 -8.78
CA LEU A 58 12.25 -13.91 -7.98
C LEU A 58 11.61 -14.38 -6.66
N THR A 59 11.44 -13.45 -5.74
CA THR A 59 10.75 -13.63 -4.46
C THR A 59 9.47 -12.80 -4.38
N LEU A 60 8.57 -13.12 -3.45
CA LEU A 60 7.41 -12.26 -3.18
C LEU A 60 7.84 -10.87 -2.71
N GLU A 61 8.96 -10.78 -1.98
CA GLU A 61 9.59 -9.52 -1.58
C GLU A 61 9.89 -8.64 -2.81
N GLU A 62 10.62 -9.17 -3.79
CA GLU A 62 11.11 -8.41 -4.95
C GLU A 62 9.99 -7.90 -5.84
N ILE A 63 8.90 -8.66 -5.98
CA ILE A 63 7.78 -8.28 -6.85
C ILE A 63 6.76 -7.37 -6.14
N SER A 64 6.81 -7.28 -4.81
CA SER A 64 5.79 -6.62 -3.99
C SER A 64 5.64 -5.13 -4.24
N THR A 65 6.67 -4.45 -4.77
CA THR A 65 6.66 -3.00 -5.02
C THR A 65 6.36 -2.64 -6.46
N CYS A 66 6.27 -3.64 -7.34
CA CYS A 66 6.20 -3.39 -8.78
C CYS A 66 4.94 -2.66 -9.25
N PRO A 67 3.74 -2.92 -8.72
CA PRO A 67 2.54 -2.17 -9.13
C PRO A 67 2.67 -0.66 -8.90
N ASP A 68 3.33 -0.25 -7.82
CA ASP A 68 3.60 1.16 -7.55
C ASP A 68 4.64 1.74 -8.52
N GLU A 69 5.70 0.98 -8.83
CA GLU A 69 6.69 1.39 -9.83
C GLU A 69 6.06 1.54 -11.23
N LEU A 70 5.12 0.66 -11.60
CA LEU A 70 4.35 0.77 -12.83
C LEU A 70 3.53 2.06 -12.86
N ARG A 71 2.81 2.37 -11.78
CA ARG A 71 2.00 3.59 -11.66
C ARG A 71 2.88 4.84 -11.78
N VAL A 72 4.04 4.84 -11.13
CA VAL A 72 5.01 5.96 -11.20
C VAL A 72 5.64 6.07 -12.59
N PHE A 73 5.96 4.95 -13.24
CA PHE A 73 6.44 4.94 -14.62
C PHE A 73 5.40 5.52 -15.58
N GLN A 74 4.14 5.12 -15.45
CA GLN A 74 3.08 5.60 -16.33
C GLN A 74 2.78 7.10 -16.15
N SER A 75 2.70 7.56 -14.89
CA SER A 75 2.31 8.93 -14.54
C SER A 75 3.46 9.95 -14.58
N ALA A 76 4.67 9.56 -14.19
CA ALA A 76 5.82 10.46 -14.05
C ALA A 76 7.00 10.11 -14.97
N LYS A 77 6.88 9.07 -15.80
CA LYS A 77 7.93 8.60 -16.73
C LYS A 77 9.27 8.28 -16.05
N LYS A 78 9.25 7.95 -14.76
CA LYS A 78 10.44 7.46 -14.06
C LYS A 78 10.65 5.98 -14.36
N PRO A 79 11.88 5.55 -14.67
CA PRO A 79 12.14 4.14 -15.00
C PRO A 79 11.79 3.23 -13.82
N MET A 80 11.19 2.07 -14.13
CA MET A 80 11.03 0.98 -13.17
C MET A 80 12.39 0.32 -12.89
N SER A 81 12.50 -0.35 -11.75
CA SER A 81 13.62 -1.23 -11.44
C SER A 81 13.71 -2.38 -12.47
N PRO A 82 14.89 -3.01 -12.63
CA PRO A 82 15.05 -4.13 -13.57
C PRO A 82 14.05 -5.28 -13.34
N VAL A 83 13.75 -5.59 -12.08
CA VAL A 83 12.76 -6.61 -11.70
C VAL A 83 11.38 -6.23 -12.21
N CYS A 84 10.89 -5.03 -11.87
CA CYS A 84 9.55 -4.61 -12.23
C CYS A 84 9.40 -4.37 -13.74
N ASN A 85 10.46 -3.90 -14.40
CA ASN A 85 10.50 -3.78 -15.85
C ASN A 85 10.32 -5.15 -16.53
N ARG A 86 10.98 -6.20 -16.03
CA ARG A 86 10.81 -7.57 -16.56
C ARG A 86 9.36 -8.06 -16.45
N ILE A 87 8.67 -7.72 -15.37
CA ILE A 87 7.28 -8.12 -15.12
C ILE A 87 6.30 -7.37 -16.03
N PHE A 88 6.53 -6.06 -16.25
CA PHE A 88 5.59 -5.18 -16.94
C PHE A 88 6.03 -4.75 -18.36
N THR A 89 6.84 -5.57 -19.03
CA THR A 89 7.17 -5.36 -20.46
C THR A 89 6.32 -6.25 -21.38
N ASN A 90 6.19 -7.54 -21.06
CA ASN A 90 5.45 -8.49 -21.89
C ASN A 90 4.82 -9.59 -21.00
N PRO A 91 3.48 -9.73 -20.97
CA PRO A 91 2.48 -8.98 -21.75
C PRO A 91 2.41 -7.50 -21.35
N GLU A 92 1.79 -6.68 -22.19
CA GLU A 92 1.61 -5.26 -21.91
C GLU A 92 0.86 -5.08 -20.56
N PRO A 93 1.35 -4.22 -19.66
CA PRO A 93 0.70 -4.00 -18.38
C PRO A 93 -0.57 -3.18 -18.56
N PRO A 94 -1.52 -3.27 -17.62
CA PRO A 94 -2.65 -2.36 -17.60
C PRO A 94 -2.22 -0.90 -17.40
N THR A 95 -3.07 0.03 -17.82
CA THR A 95 -2.89 1.47 -17.58
C THR A 95 -3.92 1.99 -16.58
N ASN A 96 -3.70 3.21 -16.07
CA ASN A 96 -4.61 3.90 -15.16
C ASN A 96 -4.89 3.12 -13.87
N THR A 97 -3.86 2.46 -13.32
CA THR A 97 -3.98 1.61 -12.13
C THR A 97 -4.11 2.38 -10.82
N GLY A 98 -3.94 3.71 -10.84
CA GLY A 98 -3.93 4.54 -9.63
C GLY A 98 -5.12 4.31 -8.67
N PRO A 99 -6.37 4.34 -9.15
CA PRO A 99 -7.54 4.07 -8.30
C PRO A 99 -7.63 2.66 -7.72
N TRP A 100 -6.82 1.71 -8.20
CA TRP A 100 -6.86 0.32 -7.75
C TRP A 100 -6.22 0.11 -6.38
N HIS A 101 -5.45 1.08 -5.90
CA HIS A 101 -4.67 0.95 -4.67
C HIS A 101 -5.47 1.27 -3.39
N PHE A 102 -6.70 1.77 -3.49
CA PHE A 102 -7.41 2.29 -2.32
C PHE A 102 -8.94 2.22 -2.44
N ILE A 103 -9.61 2.54 -1.32
CA ILE A 103 -11.04 2.79 -1.18
C ILE A 103 -11.21 4.05 -0.33
N ASP A 104 -11.91 5.04 -0.89
CA ASP A 104 -12.18 6.31 -0.22
C ASP A 104 -13.45 6.22 0.66
N THR A 105 -13.39 5.47 1.77
CA THR A 105 -14.50 5.39 2.72
C THR A 105 -14.50 6.62 3.64
N PRO A 106 -15.56 7.44 3.70
CA PRO A 106 -15.56 8.65 4.53
C PRO A 106 -15.50 8.34 6.03
N ILE A 107 -14.52 8.88 6.77
CA ILE A 107 -14.40 8.60 8.21
C ILE A 107 -15.53 9.19 9.07
N SER A 108 -16.35 10.07 8.50
CA SER A 108 -17.59 10.56 9.12
C SER A 108 -18.62 9.44 9.30
N GLN A 109 -18.47 8.33 8.57
CA GLN A 109 -19.28 7.14 8.72
C GLN A 109 -18.86 6.35 9.97
N VAL A 110 -19.71 6.34 10.99
CA VAL A 110 -19.33 5.85 12.32
C VAL A 110 -19.15 4.32 12.35
N ASN A 111 -19.94 3.58 11.56
CA ASN A 111 -19.90 2.13 11.44
C ASN A 111 -20.27 1.74 9.99
N PRO A 112 -19.32 1.80 9.04
CA PRO A 112 -19.62 1.39 7.67
C PRO A 112 -20.01 -0.10 7.66
N THR A 113 -21.05 -0.40 6.89
CA THR A 113 -21.48 -1.76 6.58
C THR A 113 -20.73 -2.27 5.35
N HIS A 114 -20.88 -3.56 5.05
CA HIS A 114 -20.40 -4.11 3.78
C HIS A 114 -20.94 -3.33 2.56
N GLN A 115 -22.21 -2.93 2.58
CA GLN A 115 -22.83 -2.18 1.49
C GLN A 115 -22.18 -0.80 1.31
N ASP A 116 -21.72 -0.18 2.40
CA ASP A 116 -21.04 1.12 2.34
C ASP A 116 -19.66 0.98 1.71
N ILE A 117 -18.93 -0.08 2.04
CA ILE A 117 -17.64 -0.39 1.40
C ILE A 117 -17.83 -0.70 -0.07
N VAL A 118 -18.84 -1.50 -0.44
CA VAL A 118 -19.19 -1.77 -1.84
C VAL A 118 -19.59 -0.49 -2.57
N LYS A 119 -20.22 0.47 -1.91
CA LYS A 119 -20.57 1.76 -2.52
C LYS A 119 -19.36 2.67 -2.69
N ALA A 120 -18.44 2.67 -1.73
CA ALA A 120 -17.17 3.42 -1.81
C ALA A 120 -16.24 2.84 -2.89
N CYS A 121 -16.25 1.51 -3.03
CA CYS A 121 -15.59 0.80 -4.10
C CYS A 121 -16.40 0.94 -5.41
N LYS A 122 -15.99 1.84 -6.30
CA LYS A 122 -16.63 2.01 -7.62
C LYS A 122 -16.33 0.81 -8.55
N SER A 123 -16.33 1.01 -9.87
CA SER A 123 -16.04 -0.04 -10.86
C SER A 123 -14.61 -0.62 -10.77
N SER A 124 -13.70 0.08 -10.10
CA SER A 124 -12.32 -0.38 -9.85
C SER A 124 -11.81 0.22 -8.55
N CYS A 125 -11.54 -0.63 -7.57
CA CYS A 125 -10.89 -0.33 -6.30
C CYS A 125 -10.06 -1.54 -5.85
N VAL A 126 -9.30 -1.41 -4.76
CA VAL A 126 -8.43 -2.50 -4.25
C VAL A 126 -9.15 -3.84 -4.04
N LEU A 127 -10.40 -3.85 -3.57
CA LEU A 127 -11.19 -5.08 -3.39
C LEU A 127 -11.47 -5.79 -4.72
N THR A 128 -12.10 -5.09 -5.66
CA THR A 128 -12.42 -5.65 -6.99
C THR A 128 -11.18 -6.08 -7.76
N GLU A 129 -10.05 -5.42 -7.47
CA GLU A 129 -8.78 -5.67 -8.14
C GLU A 129 -8.06 -6.88 -7.55
N ILE A 130 -8.13 -7.09 -6.22
CA ILE A 130 -7.72 -8.36 -5.60
C ILE A 130 -8.47 -9.51 -6.25
N ASP A 131 -9.80 -9.44 -6.39
CA ASP A 131 -10.59 -10.51 -7.00
C ASP A 131 -10.21 -10.75 -8.47
N ARG A 132 -10.13 -9.67 -9.27
CA ARG A 132 -9.80 -9.77 -10.69
C ARG A 132 -8.43 -10.40 -10.92
N TRP A 133 -7.40 -9.92 -10.22
CA TRP A 133 -6.04 -10.45 -10.40
C TRP A 133 -5.88 -11.82 -9.77
N SER A 134 -6.62 -12.15 -8.72
CA SER A 134 -6.67 -13.52 -8.18
C SER A 134 -7.22 -14.50 -9.21
N ASN A 135 -8.27 -14.13 -9.95
CA ASN A 135 -8.82 -14.98 -11.02
C ASN A 135 -7.81 -15.19 -12.16
N ILE A 136 -7.08 -14.15 -12.57
CA ILE A 136 -6.02 -14.27 -13.59
C ILE A 136 -4.86 -15.13 -13.08
N LEU A 137 -4.50 -15.00 -11.79
CA LEU A 137 -3.45 -15.80 -11.16
C LEU A 137 -3.83 -17.29 -11.08
N ALA A 138 -5.10 -17.58 -10.81
CA ALA A 138 -5.67 -18.91 -10.75
C ALA A 138 -5.75 -19.60 -12.13
N ASP A 139 -6.00 -18.85 -13.19
CA ASP A 139 -6.20 -19.37 -14.54
C ASP A 139 -4.92 -19.99 -15.13
N THR A 140 -4.89 -21.32 -15.21
CA THR A 140 -3.77 -22.10 -15.73
C THR A 140 -3.62 -22.02 -17.25
N THR A 141 -4.59 -21.44 -17.96
CA THR A 141 -4.48 -21.18 -19.40
C THR A 141 -3.67 -19.91 -19.70
N GLN A 142 -3.47 -19.05 -18.70
CA GLN A 142 -2.62 -17.87 -18.83
C GLN A 142 -1.13 -18.25 -18.85
N THR A 143 -0.34 -17.46 -19.57
CA THR A 143 1.12 -17.61 -19.55
C THR A 143 1.69 -17.30 -18.17
N ASN A 144 2.81 -17.93 -17.80
CA ASN A 144 3.49 -17.60 -16.53
C ASN A 144 3.85 -16.11 -16.43
N ALA A 145 4.14 -15.43 -17.54
CA ALA A 145 4.38 -14.00 -17.54
C ALA A 145 3.13 -13.20 -17.12
N LYS A 146 1.94 -13.58 -17.62
CA LYS A 146 0.68 -12.94 -17.21
C LYS A 146 0.32 -13.27 -15.77
N ARG A 147 0.53 -14.52 -15.34
CA ARG A 147 0.33 -14.96 -13.96
C ARG A 147 1.31 -14.28 -13.00
N LEU A 148 2.54 -14.00 -13.42
CA LEU A 148 3.51 -13.23 -12.64
C LEU A 148 3.07 -11.78 -12.44
N GLN A 149 2.54 -11.11 -13.49
CA GLN A 149 1.91 -9.80 -13.32
C GLN A 149 0.76 -9.84 -12.33
N ALA A 150 -0.10 -10.85 -12.44
CA ALA A 150 -1.23 -11.03 -11.53
C ALA A 150 -0.77 -11.26 -10.09
N LEU A 151 0.26 -12.08 -9.89
CA LEU A 151 0.87 -12.32 -8.58
C LEU A 151 1.42 -11.02 -7.99
N SER A 152 2.13 -10.19 -8.77
CA SER A 152 2.62 -8.88 -8.32
C SER A 152 1.49 -7.97 -7.85
N PHE A 153 0.38 -7.91 -8.59
CA PHE A 153 -0.79 -7.13 -8.19
C PHE A 153 -1.46 -7.67 -6.93
N VAL A 154 -1.68 -8.98 -6.81
CA VAL A 154 -2.29 -9.60 -5.63
C VAL A 154 -1.44 -9.35 -4.38
N VAL A 155 -0.12 -9.55 -4.46
CA VAL A 155 0.81 -9.32 -3.36
C VAL A 155 0.77 -7.86 -2.90
N HIS A 156 0.78 -6.92 -3.84
CA HIS A 156 0.74 -5.50 -3.54
C HIS A 156 -0.59 -5.08 -2.93
N PHE A 157 -1.72 -5.39 -3.58
CA PHE A 157 -3.05 -4.95 -3.15
C PHE A 157 -3.49 -5.55 -1.81
N ILE A 158 -3.09 -6.77 -1.48
CA ILE A 158 -3.31 -7.30 -0.14
C ILE A 158 -2.47 -6.54 0.90
N GLY A 159 -1.32 -5.99 0.53
CA GLY A 159 -0.64 -5.01 1.37
C GLY A 159 -1.42 -3.71 1.52
N ASP A 160 -1.81 -3.10 0.40
CA ASP A 160 -2.51 -1.80 0.36
C ASP A 160 -3.78 -1.80 1.22
N ILE A 161 -4.62 -2.82 1.08
CA ILE A 161 -5.90 -2.90 1.79
C ILE A 161 -5.73 -2.97 3.32
N HIS A 162 -4.53 -3.31 3.81
CA HIS A 162 -4.18 -3.29 5.23
C HIS A 162 -3.55 -1.96 5.68
N GLN A 163 -3.23 -1.02 4.80
CA GLN A 163 -2.82 0.32 5.21
C GLN A 163 -4.08 1.12 5.60
N PRO A 164 -4.25 1.57 6.86
CA PRO A 164 -5.48 2.22 7.29
C PRO A 164 -5.95 3.40 6.40
N LEU A 165 -5.03 4.23 5.94
CA LEU A 165 -5.31 5.39 5.08
C LEU A 165 -5.53 5.03 3.60
N HIS A 166 -5.38 3.76 3.21
CA HIS A 166 -5.80 3.24 1.90
C HIS A 166 -7.27 2.86 1.85
N VAL A 167 -7.94 2.79 2.99
CA VAL A 167 -9.34 2.36 3.07
C VAL A 167 -10.26 3.43 3.66
N ALA A 168 -9.73 4.64 3.85
CA ALA A 168 -10.44 5.74 4.49
C ALA A 168 -10.00 7.11 3.95
N GLU A 169 -10.95 8.03 3.82
CA GLU A 169 -10.71 9.43 3.48
C GLU A 169 -11.34 10.38 4.49
N ARG A 170 -10.76 11.58 4.62
CA ARG A 170 -11.35 12.65 5.42
C ARG A 170 -11.38 13.96 4.65
N ASN A 171 -12.58 14.42 4.30
CA ASN A 171 -12.78 15.75 3.71
C ASN A 171 -11.99 15.98 2.40
N HIS A 172 -11.97 14.97 1.53
CA HIS A 172 -11.22 14.99 0.26
C HIS A 172 -9.70 15.19 0.45
N ASP A 173 -9.16 14.71 1.57
CA ASP A 173 -7.73 14.75 1.84
C ASP A 173 -6.92 13.66 1.11
N PHE A 174 -7.60 12.82 0.32
CA PHE A 174 -7.03 11.71 -0.44
C PHE A 174 -6.29 10.73 0.47
N GLY A 175 -6.99 10.22 1.49
CA GLY A 175 -6.38 9.31 2.47
C GLY A 175 -5.27 9.97 3.28
N GLY A 176 -5.42 11.25 3.63
CA GLY A 176 -4.41 11.98 4.40
C GLY A 176 -3.24 12.54 3.58
N ASN A 177 -3.21 12.37 2.25
CA ASN A 177 -2.17 12.95 1.39
C ASN A 177 -2.14 14.50 1.45
N LYS A 178 -3.27 15.16 1.68
CA LYS A 178 -3.34 16.62 1.88
C LYS A 178 -3.01 17.07 3.31
N VAL A 179 -2.98 16.16 4.28
CA VAL A 179 -2.72 16.50 5.67
C VAL A 179 -1.22 16.62 5.89
N LYS A 180 -0.72 17.84 6.06
CA LYS A 180 0.71 18.09 6.28
C LYS A 180 1.08 17.77 7.71
N VAL A 181 2.15 17.00 7.90
CA VAL A 181 2.63 16.61 9.23
C VAL A 181 4.12 16.92 9.39
N GLN A 182 4.53 17.14 10.63
CA GLN A 182 5.91 17.42 11.00
C GLN A 182 6.35 16.56 12.17
N ILE A 183 7.50 15.88 12.01
CA ILE A 183 8.14 15.03 13.03
C ILE A 183 9.52 15.60 13.32
N GLY A 184 9.69 16.19 14.49
CA GLY A 184 10.89 16.98 14.79
C GLY A 184 11.10 18.09 13.74
N ARG A 185 12.16 17.97 12.93
CA ARG A 185 12.49 18.90 11.83
C ARG A 185 12.00 18.42 10.46
N TYR A 186 11.61 17.16 10.33
CA TYR A 186 11.19 16.55 9.07
C TYR A 186 9.72 16.86 8.79
N LYS A 187 9.40 17.21 7.54
CA LYS A 187 8.01 17.47 7.09
C LYS A 187 7.63 16.48 6.00
N THR A 188 6.40 16.00 6.06
CA THR A 188 5.78 15.09 5.08
C THR A 188 4.26 15.28 5.11
N ASN A 189 3.48 14.34 4.56
CA ASN A 189 2.03 14.26 4.74
C ASN A 189 1.67 13.03 5.59
N LEU A 190 0.44 13.00 6.12
CA LEU A 190 -0.03 11.94 7.02
C LEU A 190 0.02 10.56 6.36
N HIS A 191 -0.36 10.47 5.08
CA HIS A 191 -0.33 9.22 4.32
C HIS A 191 1.09 8.64 4.25
N SER A 192 2.04 9.41 3.71
CA SER A 192 3.44 9.00 3.62
C SER A 192 4.09 8.75 4.99
N PHE A 193 3.63 9.44 6.04
CA PHE A 193 4.05 9.17 7.41
C PHE A 193 3.67 7.76 7.86
N TRP A 194 2.45 7.31 7.56
CA TRP A 194 1.99 5.94 7.83
C TRP A 194 2.69 4.92 6.94
N ASP A 195 2.77 5.15 5.63
CA ASP A 195 3.37 4.22 4.68
C ASP A 195 4.84 3.93 4.97
N THR A 196 5.60 4.97 5.29
CA THR A 196 7.06 4.91 5.25
C THR A 196 7.70 5.22 6.59
N ASN A 197 7.34 6.34 7.22
CA ASN A 197 8.06 6.79 8.40
C ASN A 197 7.80 5.92 9.64
N LEU A 198 6.55 5.55 9.90
CA LEU A 198 6.21 4.65 11.00
C LEU A 198 6.83 3.26 10.79
N VAL A 199 6.76 2.72 9.57
CA VAL A 199 7.40 1.44 9.20
C VAL A 199 8.92 1.50 9.43
N ASN A 200 9.58 2.53 8.90
CA ASN A 200 11.02 2.71 9.05
C ASN A 200 11.48 2.95 10.49
N SER A 201 10.59 3.41 11.37
CA SER A 201 10.89 3.53 12.80
C SER A 201 10.96 2.17 13.52
N ILE A 202 10.37 1.12 12.94
CA ILE A 202 10.55 -0.26 13.39
C ILE A 202 11.93 -0.77 12.94
N SER A 203 12.20 -0.66 11.63
CA SER A 203 13.51 -0.88 11.01
C SER A 203 13.46 -0.42 9.55
N THR A 204 14.61 -0.07 8.96
CA THR A 204 14.72 0.21 7.52
C THR A 204 15.02 -1.04 6.69
N ASN A 205 15.24 -2.18 7.32
CA ASN A 205 15.49 -3.46 6.66
C ASN A 205 14.25 -4.38 6.80
N PRO A 206 13.66 -4.85 5.69
CA PRO A 206 12.35 -5.52 5.73
C PRO A 206 12.41 -6.92 6.37
N ILE A 207 13.56 -7.60 6.29
CA ILE A 207 13.83 -8.86 6.99
C ILE A 207 13.87 -8.62 8.50
N SER A 208 14.52 -7.54 8.94
CA SER A 208 14.56 -7.16 10.36
C SER A 208 13.17 -6.84 10.88
N ILE A 209 12.33 -6.15 10.10
CA ILE A 209 10.92 -5.92 10.46
C ILE A 209 10.21 -7.28 10.64
N ALA A 210 10.31 -8.19 9.67
CA ALA A 210 9.67 -9.51 9.77
C ALA A 210 10.10 -10.29 11.02
N ILE A 211 11.38 -10.23 11.40
CA ILE A 211 11.91 -10.85 12.63
C ILE A 211 11.32 -10.18 13.88
N ILE A 212 11.27 -8.84 13.92
CA ILE A 212 10.67 -8.08 15.03
C ILE A 212 9.19 -8.41 15.20
N LEU A 213 8.47 -8.62 14.11
CA LEU A 213 7.05 -8.95 14.09
C LEU A 213 6.72 -10.41 14.42
N LYS A 214 7.69 -11.25 14.82
CA LYS A 214 7.46 -12.69 15.04
C LYS A 214 6.24 -13.00 15.93
N SER A 215 6.06 -12.27 17.03
CA SER A 215 4.91 -12.45 17.93
C SER A 215 3.60 -11.94 17.31
N ASP A 216 3.63 -10.81 16.61
CA ASP A 216 2.47 -10.26 15.89
C ASP A 216 2.00 -11.23 14.78
N ILE A 217 2.95 -11.83 14.07
CA ILE A 217 2.69 -12.85 13.02
C ILE A 217 2.06 -14.10 13.65
N ALA A 218 2.62 -14.59 14.77
CA ALA A 218 2.06 -15.74 15.47
C ALA A 218 0.62 -15.46 15.94
N PHE A 219 0.35 -14.27 16.47
CA PHE A 219 -1.00 -13.86 16.85
C PHE A 219 -1.95 -13.80 15.64
N ALA A 220 -1.54 -13.17 14.54
CA ALA A 220 -2.34 -13.06 13.33
C ALA A 220 -2.71 -14.42 12.71
N GLN A 221 -1.86 -15.44 12.86
CA GLN A 221 -2.18 -16.82 12.43
C GLN A 221 -3.30 -17.47 13.26
N THR A 222 -3.53 -17.01 14.49
CA THR A 222 -4.62 -17.51 15.35
C THR A 222 -5.95 -16.79 15.14
N GLU A 223 -5.95 -15.66 14.42
CA GLU A 223 -7.16 -14.92 14.13
C GLU A 223 -8.05 -15.70 13.14
N ALA A 224 -9.36 -15.57 13.30
CA ALA A 224 -10.30 -16.16 12.36
C ALA A 224 -10.08 -15.60 10.95
N GLN A 225 -10.11 -16.48 9.94
CA GLN A 225 -10.07 -16.03 8.55
C GLN A 225 -11.37 -15.29 8.23
N ILE A 226 -11.23 -14.04 7.78
CA ILE A 226 -12.33 -13.16 7.40
C ILE A 226 -12.16 -12.71 5.95
N THR A 227 -13.23 -12.18 5.35
CA THR A 227 -13.24 -11.76 3.95
C THR A 227 -12.41 -10.49 3.71
N PRO A 228 -11.96 -10.22 2.47
CA PRO A 228 -11.30 -8.97 2.12
C PRO A 228 -12.07 -7.70 2.54
N GLU A 229 -13.40 -7.69 2.45
CA GLU A 229 -14.21 -6.56 2.88
C GLU A 229 -14.16 -6.36 4.40
N ALA A 230 -14.05 -7.44 5.16
CA ALA A 230 -13.84 -7.35 6.60
C ALA A 230 -12.44 -6.80 6.94
N TRP A 231 -11.42 -7.02 6.09
CA TRP A 231 -10.12 -6.37 6.22
C TRP A 231 -10.23 -4.85 6.04
N VAL A 232 -11.01 -4.40 5.05
CA VAL A 232 -11.30 -2.97 4.83
C VAL A 232 -11.96 -2.36 6.06
N LEU A 233 -12.99 -3.02 6.61
CA LEU A 233 -13.68 -2.55 7.81
C LEU A 233 -12.77 -2.48 9.04
N GLN A 234 -11.82 -3.42 9.17
CA GLN A 234 -10.80 -3.39 10.22
C GLN A 234 -9.84 -2.20 10.02
N GLY A 235 -9.28 -2.04 8.82
CA GLY A 235 -8.40 -0.93 8.47
C GLY A 235 -9.06 0.44 8.67
N PHE A 236 -10.35 0.55 8.30
CA PHE A 236 -11.14 1.77 8.50
C PHE A 236 -11.25 2.16 9.98
N LYS A 237 -11.44 1.19 10.89
CA LYS A 237 -11.46 1.46 12.34
C LYS A 237 -10.14 2.02 12.82
N PHE A 238 -9.02 1.48 12.35
CA PHE A 238 -7.69 2.02 12.66
C PHE A 238 -7.47 3.40 12.07
N ALA A 239 -7.96 3.65 10.85
CA ALA A 239 -7.84 4.96 10.22
C ALA A 239 -8.57 6.02 11.05
N ARG A 240 -9.81 5.73 11.43
CA ARG A 240 -10.66 6.66 12.19
C ARG A 240 -10.17 6.88 13.63
N ASN A 241 -9.84 5.79 14.33
CA ASN A 241 -9.56 5.84 15.77
C ASN A 241 -8.09 6.05 16.11
N VAL A 242 -7.18 5.93 15.15
CA VAL A 242 -5.73 6.05 15.38
C VAL A 242 -5.09 6.99 14.36
N ALA A 243 -5.28 6.76 13.05
CA ALA A 243 -4.60 7.59 12.05
C ALA A 243 -5.08 9.05 12.05
N TYR A 244 -6.38 9.27 12.15
CA TYR A 244 -6.95 10.63 12.20
C TYR A 244 -7.18 11.16 13.62
N ASP A 245 -6.87 10.37 14.66
CA ASP A 245 -7.06 10.80 16.04
C ASP A 245 -6.15 12.00 16.39
N GLY A 246 -6.74 13.03 16.98
CA GLY A 246 -6.04 14.29 17.30
C GLY A 246 -5.53 15.11 16.09
N ILE A 247 -5.79 14.70 14.85
CA ILE A 247 -5.37 15.44 13.65
C ILE A 247 -6.43 16.48 13.27
N PRO A 248 -6.14 17.80 13.28
CA PRO A 248 -7.10 18.83 12.93
C PRO A 248 -7.53 18.79 11.44
N ILE A 249 -8.69 19.38 11.14
CA ILE A 249 -9.29 19.42 9.79
C ILE A 249 -8.84 20.66 9.00
N ASP A 250 -8.20 21.63 9.65
CA ASP A 250 -7.85 22.95 9.10
C ASP A 250 -6.65 22.97 8.13
N TYR A 251 -6.11 21.80 7.76
CA TYR A 251 -4.94 21.61 6.89
C TYR A 251 -3.66 22.35 7.35
N SER A 252 -3.62 22.78 8.62
CA SER A 252 -2.41 23.28 9.24
C SER A 252 -1.34 22.18 9.33
N ILE A 253 -0.07 22.58 9.48
CA ILE A 253 0.99 21.59 9.69
C ILE A 253 0.83 21.01 11.09
N VAL A 254 0.50 19.72 11.15
CA VAL A 254 0.31 18.99 12.40
C VAL A 254 1.65 18.52 12.93
N LYS A 255 2.02 18.95 14.14
CA LYS A 255 3.21 18.42 14.83
C LYS A 255 2.84 17.07 15.45
N ILE A 256 3.45 16.00 14.95
CA ILE A 256 3.22 14.65 15.45
C ILE A 256 3.93 14.49 16.80
N SER A 257 3.17 14.11 17.82
CA SER A 257 3.69 13.88 19.17
C SER A 257 4.26 12.47 19.33
N ASN A 258 5.10 12.26 20.33
CA ASN A 258 5.56 10.92 20.69
C ASN A 258 4.40 9.99 21.08
N THR A 259 3.37 10.53 21.74
CA THR A 259 2.16 9.77 22.09
C THR A 259 1.42 9.27 20.85
N TYR A 260 1.30 10.10 19.82
CA TYR A 260 0.71 9.66 18.54
C TYR A 260 1.51 8.49 17.95
N ILE A 261 2.84 8.59 17.92
CA ILE A 261 3.71 7.51 17.42
C ILE A 261 3.54 6.24 18.25
N GLN A 262 3.52 6.34 19.58
CA GLN A 262 3.33 5.21 20.49
C GLN A 262 1.99 4.50 20.28
N ASN A 263 0.94 5.24 19.91
CA ASN A 263 -0.38 4.67 19.60
C ASN A 263 -0.43 4.06 18.19
N ALA A 264 0.27 4.66 17.22
CA ALA A 264 0.23 4.22 15.83
C ALA A 264 1.11 2.99 15.55
N ILE A 265 2.27 2.86 16.21
CA ILE A 265 3.21 1.76 15.95
C ILE A 265 2.60 0.36 16.17
N PRO A 266 1.86 0.09 17.26
CA PRO A 266 1.17 -1.20 17.44
C PRO A 266 0.22 -1.53 16.28
N VAL A 267 -0.48 -0.53 15.73
CA VAL A 267 -1.36 -0.71 14.57
C VAL A 267 -0.55 -1.08 13.32
N VAL A 268 0.54 -0.36 13.05
CA VAL A 268 1.41 -0.67 11.91
C VAL A 268 1.95 -2.09 11.99
N LYS A 269 2.45 -2.51 13.16
CA LYS A 269 2.93 -3.87 13.39
C LYS A 269 1.84 -4.91 13.13
N HIS A 270 0.66 -4.70 13.72
CA HIS A 270 -0.49 -5.57 13.57
C HIS A 270 -0.94 -5.70 12.11
N GLN A 271 -1.02 -4.58 11.36
CA GLN A 271 -1.46 -4.58 9.97
C GLN A 271 -0.43 -5.20 9.02
N LEU A 272 0.87 -4.98 9.23
CA LEU A 272 1.93 -5.65 8.45
C LEU A 272 1.91 -7.17 8.67
N ALA A 273 1.76 -7.61 9.92
CA ALA A 273 1.67 -9.02 10.26
C ALA A 273 0.41 -9.67 9.66
N ASN A 274 -0.76 -9.04 9.82
CA ASN A 274 -2.02 -9.52 9.26
C ASN A 274 -1.98 -9.58 7.73
N ALA A 275 -1.43 -8.57 7.06
CA ALA A 275 -1.29 -8.57 5.61
C ALA A 275 -0.45 -9.74 5.11
N GLY A 276 0.69 -10.02 5.76
CA GLY A 276 1.55 -11.16 5.40
C GLY A 276 0.87 -12.52 5.62
N VAL A 277 0.19 -12.71 6.76
CA VAL A 277 -0.56 -13.94 7.06
C VAL A 277 -1.71 -14.14 6.08
N ARG A 278 -2.52 -13.11 5.85
CA ARG A 278 -3.68 -13.17 4.95
C ARG A 278 -3.27 -13.33 3.49
N LEU A 279 -2.15 -12.74 3.07
CA LEU A 279 -1.57 -12.99 1.75
C LEU A 279 -1.18 -14.47 1.59
N SER A 280 -0.49 -15.06 2.56
CA SER A 280 -0.15 -16.50 2.54
C SER A 280 -1.40 -17.38 2.46
N GLN A 281 -2.42 -17.11 3.27
CA GLN A 281 -3.69 -17.84 3.25
C GLN A 281 -4.43 -17.70 1.92
N HIS A 282 -4.47 -16.48 1.37
CA HIS A 282 -5.13 -16.17 0.10
C HIS A 282 -4.46 -16.88 -1.06
N LEU A 283 -3.11 -16.83 -1.14
CA LEU A 283 -2.34 -17.56 -2.15
C LEU A 283 -2.54 -19.07 -1.99
N THR A 284 -2.50 -19.60 -0.76
CA THR A 284 -2.79 -21.01 -0.50
C THR A 284 -4.15 -21.42 -1.05
N LYS A 285 -5.19 -20.59 -0.85
CA LYS A 285 -6.54 -20.84 -1.36
C LYS A 285 -6.59 -20.87 -2.89
N ILE A 286 -5.95 -19.91 -3.56
CA ILE A 286 -5.86 -19.84 -5.04
C ILE A 286 -5.29 -21.14 -5.60
N PHE A 287 -4.18 -21.62 -5.04
CA PHE A 287 -3.46 -22.78 -5.58
C PHE A 287 -3.98 -24.13 -5.06
N SER A 288 -4.73 -24.17 -3.96
CA SER A 288 -5.33 -25.43 -3.45
C SER A 288 -6.61 -25.84 -4.18
N SER A 289 -7.36 -24.88 -4.75
CA SER A 289 -8.63 -25.18 -5.45
C SER A 289 -8.45 -25.79 -6.84
N HIS A 290 -7.23 -25.81 -7.37
CA HIS A 290 -6.89 -26.28 -8.72
C HIS A 290 -6.15 -27.63 -8.74
N SER A 291 -5.94 -28.24 -7.57
CA SER A 291 -5.34 -29.59 -7.43
C SER A 291 -6.37 -30.74 -7.46
N LYS A 292 -7.56 -30.52 -8.04
CA LYS A 292 -8.59 -31.54 -8.22
C LYS A 292 -8.93 -31.74 -9.68
#